data_AF-A0A0E2LNW2-F1
#
_entry.id   AF-A0A0E2LNW2-F1
#
_cell.length_a   1.000
_cell.length_b   1.000
_cell.length_c   1.000
_cell.angle_alpha   90.00
_cell.angle_beta   90.00
_cell.angle_gamma   90.00
#
_symmetry.space_group_name_H-M   'P 1'
#
loop_
_entity.id
_entity.type
_entity.pdbx_description
1 polymer ?
#
loop_
_entity_poly.entity_id
_entity_poly.type
_entity_poly.pdbx_seq_one_letter_code
_entity_poly.pdbx_strand_id
1 'polypeptide(L)'
;MPFQVADLTVEPLRIMHGRLPILGYKIGEMAFLTDMKDIAAEEIECLKSCRLLFINGLRYRKEHPSHQTIEQAIDTIGQIGNPESVLIHLSHHAPLHQEHLEILPPHIHSGYDGLEAIIDEKGIRIKDFEPHVSRSEYHYQDCGRIGYESALTLQRKLFHDAVADKLENRKPQNTLLFCEHEPVLTLGKHGHEENLLLSESELKSRDIRLFHIERGGDITYHGPGQITGYPIFDLEQYGIGLRSYIEMLEQCIIDLIAIFGLKGERSAGASGVWLDPDIPGRTRKICAIGVKSSRHITMHGFALNVNTDLDYFKLINPCGFSDRGVTSISRELGREQDFILVKQQLEAVFRRNFGAL
;
A
#
# COMPACT_ATOMS: atom_id res chain seq x y z
N MET A 1 24.50 -13.90 -30.36
CA MET A 1 24.26 -14.26 -31.78
C MET A 1 22.78 -14.45 -31.97
N PRO A 2 22.21 -14.11 -33.14
CA PRO A 2 20.81 -14.37 -33.44
C PRO A 2 20.49 -15.86 -33.33
N PHE A 3 19.26 -16.18 -32.92
CA PHE A 3 18.75 -17.54 -32.81
C PHE A 3 17.27 -17.61 -33.21
N GLN A 4 16.75 -18.82 -33.45
CA GLN A 4 15.37 -19.03 -33.88
C GLN A 4 14.52 -19.58 -32.74
N VAL A 5 13.30 -19.08 -32.61
CA VAL A 5 12.24 -19.63 -31.75
C VAL A 5 11.00 -19.80 -32.61
N ALA A 6 10.61 -21.05 -32.87
CA ALA A 6 9.61 -21.37 -33.89
C ALA A 6 10.01 -20.75 -35.26
N ASP A 7 9.17 -19.88 -35.81
CA ASP A 7 9.36 -19.14 -37.05
C ASP A 7 9.92 -17.71 -36.84
N LEU A 8 10.24 -17.34 -35.60
CA LEU A 8 10.72 -16.01 -35.24
C LEU A 8 12.25 -15.99 -35.07
N THR A 9 12.88 -15.00 -35.71
CA THR A 9 14.28 -14.66 -35.48
C THR A 9 14.39 -13.75 -34.26
N VAL A 10 15.20 -14.15 -33.30
CA VAL A 10 15.55 -13.39 -32.09
C VAL A 10 16.96 -12.83 -32.23
N GLU A 11 17.07 -11.51 -32.25
CA GLU A 11 18.31 -10.74 -32.36
C GLU A 11 18.61 -10.08 -31.00
N PRO A 12 19.67 -10.51 -30.29
CA PRO A 12 20.08 -9.85 -29.06
C PRO A 12 20.65 -8.46 -29.36
N LEU A 13 20.17 -7.45 -28.65
CA LEU A 13 20.62 -6.06 -28.72
C LEU A 13 21.42 -5.74 -27.47
N ARG A 14 22.53 -5.01 -27.61
CA ARG A 14 23.31 -4.58 -26.44
C ARG A 14 22.73 -3.29 -25.87
N ILE A 15 22.29 -3.35 -24.62
CA ILE A 15 21.77 -2.19 -23.89
C ILE A 15 22.51 -2.02 -22.55
N MET A 16 22.36 -0.87 -21.90
CA MET A 16 23.11 -0.54 -20.68
C MET A 16 22.19 -0.39 -19.47
N HIS A 17 22.38 -1.21 -18.44
CA HIS A 17 21.82 -1.02 -17.11
C HIS A 17 22.78 -0.18 -16.26
N GLY A 18 22.69 1.14 -16.41
CA GLY A 18 23.70 2.07 -15.91
C GLY A 18 25.05 1.81 -16.60
N ARG A 19 26.03 1.26 -15.88
CA ARG A 19 27.35 0.90 -16.46
C ARG A 19 27.47 -0.57 -16.85
N LEU A 20 26.45 -1.38 -16.54
CA LEU A 20 26.47 -2.82 -16.79
C LEU A 20 25.86 -3.11 -18.17
N PRO A 21 26.60 -3.68 -19.12
CA PRO A 21 26.00 -4.13 -20.38
C PRO A 21 25.09 -5.34 -20.13
N ILE A 22 23.86 -5.27 -20.63
CA ILE A 22 22.85 -6.33 -20.60
C ILE A 22 22.28 -6.54 -22.01
N LEU A 23 21.33 -7.47 -22.14
CA LEU A 23 20.68 -7.78 -23.43
C LEU A 23 19.23 -7.33 -23.43
N GLY A 24 18.88 -6.58 -24.47
CA GLY A 24 17.51 -6.52 -24.99
C GLY A 24 17.36 -7.51 -26.14
N TYR A 25 16.14 -7.68 -26.64
CA TYR A 25 15.88 -8.61 -27.74
C TYR A 25 14.92 -7.99 -28.75
N LYS A 26 15.31 -8.01 -30.02
CA LYS A 26 14.40 -7.84 -31.15
C LYS A 26 13.91 -9.21 -31.60
N ILE A 27 12.62 -9.37 -31.76
CA ILE A 27 11.94 -10.63 -32.06
C ILE A 27 10.98 -10.37 -33.23
N GLY A 28 11.42 -10.65 -34.45
CA GLY A 28 10.66 -10.30 -35.66
C GLY A 28 10.32 -8.79 -35.72
N GLU A 29 9.02 -8.46 -35.71
CA GLU A 29 8.52 -7.07 -35.73
C GLU A 29 8.38 -6.43 -34.34
N MET A 30 8.76 -7.13 -33.26
CA MET A 30 8.70 -6.59 -31.90
C MET A 30 10.08 -6.45 -31.25
N ALA A 31 10.19 -5.63 -30.22
CA ALA A 31 11.38 -5.58 -29.37
C ALA A 31 11.02 -5.53 -27.88
N PHE A 32 11.91 -6.06 -27.05
CA PHE A 32 11.78 -6.14 -25.60
C PHE A 32 13.04 -5.61 -24.93
N LEU A 33 12.95 -4.42 -24.35
CA LEU A 33 14.02 -3.67 -23.70
C LEU A 33 13.65 -3.46 -22.22
N THR A 34 14.19 -4.28 -21.33
CA THR A 34 13.95 -4.12 -19.88
C THR A 34 15.22 -3.71 -19.16
N ASP A 35 15.05 -3.14 -17.97
CA ASP A 35 16.11 -2.78 -17.03
C ASP A 35 17.21 -1.88 -17.64
N MET A 36 16.85 -1.05 -18.61
CA MET A 36 17.77 -0.23 -19.39
C MET A 36 17.84 1.21 -18.88
N LYS A 37 19.03 1.79 -18.92
CA LYS A 37 19.31 3.22 -18.81
C LYS A 37 19.55 3.87 -20.17
N ASP A 38 20.43 3.25 -20.97
CA ASP A 38 20.89 3.80 -22.25
C ASP A 38 20.96 2.70 -23.32
N ILE A 39 20.82 3.13 -24.58
CA ILE A 39 20.95 2.31 -25.79
C ILE A 39 21.80 3.07 -26.81
N ALA A 40 22.67 2.36 -27.52
CA ALA A 40 23.54 2.96 -28.52
C ALA A 40 22.77 3.29 -29.81
N ALA A 41 23.21 4.30 -30.56
CA ALA A 41 22.53 4.74 -31.78
C ALA A 41 22.43 3.63 -32.84
N GLU A 42 23.44 2.77 -32.94
CA GLU A 42 23.45 1.64 -33.87
C GLU A 42 22.36 0.61 -33.54
N GLU A 43 22.10 0.40 -32.25
CA GLU A 43 21.05 -0.51 -31.76
C GLU A 43 19.65 0.11 -31.97
N ILE A 44 19.53 1.44 -31.85
CA ILE A 44 18.30 2.17 -32.22
C ILE A 44 17.97 1.99 -33.71
N GLU A 45 18.96 2.05 -34.60
CA GLU A 45 18.73 1.83 -36.04
C GLU A 45 18.16 0.42 -36.31
N CYS A 46 18.63 -0.60 -35.59
CA CYS A 46 18.10 -1.96 -35.69
C CYS A 46 16.62 -2.07 -35.27
N LEU A 47 16.17 -1.15 -34.40
CA LEU A 47 14.81 -1.11 -33.85
C LEU A 47 13.82 -0.35 -34.73
N LYS A 48 14.25 0.47 -35.70
CA LYS A 48 13.33 1.25 -36.56
C LYS A 48 12.36 0.42 -37.40
N SER A 49 12.65 -0.86 -37.61
CA SER A 49 11.74 -1.79 -38.27
C SER A 49 10.70 -2.40 -37.33
N CYS A 50 10.81 -2.19 -36.02
CA CYS A 50 9.88 -2.74 -35.05
C CYS A 50 8.58 -1.96 -35.10
N ARG A 51 7.47 -2.67 -35.02
CA ARG A 51 6.13 -2.10 -34.93
C ARG A 51 5.65 -2.06 -33.48
N LEU A 52 6.11 -3.00 -32.64
CA LEU A 52 5.78 -3.10 -31.22
C LEU A 52 7.04 -3.03 -30.34
N LEU A 53 7.03 -2.23 -29.28
CA LEU A 53 8.15 -2.09 -28.34
C LEU A 53 7.69 -2.25 -26.89
N PHE A 54 8.26 -3.20 -26.18
CA PHE A 54 8.20 -3.24 -24.72
C PHE A 54 9.45 -2.56 -24.18
N ILE A 55 9.30 -1.48 -23.39
CA ILE A 55 10.42 -0.68 -22.88
C ILE A 55 10.21 -0.32 -21.41
N ASN A 56 11.26 -0.33 -20.59
CA ASN A 56 11.13 0.04 -19.18
C ASN A 56 10.85 1.53 -18.96
N GLY A 57 10.09 1.86 -17.91
CA GLY A 57 9.80 3.23 -17.48
C GLY A 57 9.70 3.37 -15.97
N LEU A 58 10.76 3.02 -15.23
CA LEU A 58 10.70 2.74 -13.78
C LEU A 58 9.98 3.82 -12.94
N ARG A 59 10.22 5.10 -13.22
CA ARG A 59 9.68 6.25 -12.48
C ARG A 59 9.30 7.34 -13.46
N TYR A 60 8.35 8.19 -13.11
CA TYR A 60 7.92 9.26 -14.03
C TYR A 60 9.02 10.27 -14.34
N ARG A 61 9.47 11.02 -13.33
CA ARG A 61 10.52 12.06 -13.48
C ARG A 61 11.76 11.86 -12.63
N LYS A 62 11.65 11.13 -11.52
CA LYS A 62 12.77 10.95 -10.59
C LYS A 62 13.84 10.08 -11.24
N GLU A 63 14.98 10.67 -11.54
CA GLU A 63 16.09 9.95 -12.16
C GLU A 63 16.48 8.68 -11.40
N HIS A 64 16.96 7.71 -12.16
CA HIS A 64 17.53 6.48 -11.65
C HIS A 64 18.88 6.22 -12.32
N PRO A 65 19.92 5.79 -11.56
CA PRO A 65 21.27 5.61 -12.10
C PRO A 65 21.35 4.48 -13.12
N SER A 66 20.46 3.49 -13.03
CA SER A 66 20.51 2.29 -13.88
C SER A 66 19.28 2.08 -14.76
N HIS A 67 18.27 2.95 -14.65
CA HIS A 67 16.99 2.78 -15.35
C HIS A 67 16.53 4.09 -15.97
N GLN A 68 15.82 3.99 -17.08
CA GLN A 68 15.10 5.11 -17.67
C GLN A 68 13.91 5.51 -16.80
N THR A 69 13.68 6.81 -16.75
CA THR A 69 12.38 7.36 -16.39
C THR A 69 11.39 7.17 -17.53
N ILE A 70 10.10 7.41 -17.28
CA ILE A 70 9.06 7.36 -18.32
C ILE A 70 9.34 8.41 -19.41
N GLU A 71 9.77 9.62 -19.03
CA GLU A 71 10.16 10.65 -20.01
C GLU A 71 11.34 10.20 -20.89
N GLN A 72 12.36 9.58 -20.30
CA GLN A 72 13.51 9.03 -21.05
C GLN A 72 13.10 7.88 -21.98
N ALA A 73 12.14 7.06 -21.56
CA ALA A 73 11.57 6.01 -22.40
C ALA A 73 10.79 6.60 -23.59
N ILE A 74 9.98 7.65 -23.37
CA ILE A 74 9.26 8.38 -24.43
C ILE A 74 10.25 8.96 -25.45
N ASP A 75 11.34 9.58 -25.01
CA ASP A 75 12.37 10.10 -25.91
C ASP A 75 13.00 8.99 -26.76
N THR A 76 13.26 7.83 -26.15
CA THR A 76 13.82 6.65 -26.84
C THR A 76 12.82 6.10 -27.88
N ILE A 77 11.53 6.01 -27.52
CA ILE A 77 10.45 5.62 -28.43
C ILE A 77 10.40 6.57 -29.65
N GLY A 78 10.56 7.88 -29.41
CA GLY A 78 10.63 8.89 -30.46
C GLY A 78 11.81 8.67 -31.42
N GLN A 79 12.99 8.32 -30.91
CA GLN A 79 14.18 8.05 -31.73
C GLN A 79 14.04 6.80 -32.60
N ILE A 80 13.27 5.81 -32.15
CA ILE A 80 12.97 4.58 -32.90
C ILE A 80 11.93 4.82 -34.01
N GLY A 81 11.14 5.90 -33.91
CA GLY A 81 10.12 6.25 -34.89
C GLY A 81 8.69 6.04 -34.41
N ASN A 82 8.45 6.08 -33.09
CA ASN A 82 7.13 5.95 -32.46
C ASN A 82 6.39 4.63 -32.79
N PRO A 83 7.01 3.46 -32.60
CA PRO A 83 6.27 2.19 -32.65
C PRO A 83 5.18 2.17 -31.58
N GLU A 84 4.18 1.32 -31.76
CA GLU A 84 3.28 0.99 -30.64
C GLU A 84 4.11 0.47 -29.47
N SER A 85 3.87 1.00 -28.28
CA SER A 85 4.81 0.83 -27.17
C SER A 85 4.09 0.48 -25.86
N VAL A 86 4.71 -0.38 -25.06
CA VAL A 86 4.23 -0.77 -23.73
C VAL A 86 5.33 -0.48 -22.72
N LEU A 87 5.04 0.41 -21.77
CA LEU A 87 5.90 0.70 -20.63
C LEU A 87 5.84 -0.46 -19.63
N ILE A 88 6.99 -1.10 -19.39
CA ILE A 88 7.14 -2.18 -18.43
C ILE A 88 8.02 -1.73 -17.25
N HIS A 89 8.15 -2.59 -16.24
CA HIS A 89 9.03 -2.36 -15.09
C HIS A 89 8.71 -1.05 -14.34
N LEU A 90 7.43 -0.69 -14.29
CA LEU A 90 6.94 0.49 -13.56
C LEU A 90 7.07 0.24 -12.05
N SER A 91 7.56 1.22 -11.28
CA SER A 91 7.58 1.17 -9.82
C SER A 91 6.38 1.90 -9.22
N HIS A 92 6.20 1.78 -7.89
CA HIS A 92 5.18 2.53 -7.14
C HIS A 92 5.34 4.06 -7.18
N HIS A 93 6.47 4.56 -7.73
CA HIS A 93 6.66 5.99 -8.02
C HIS A 93 6.19 6.41 -9.41
N ALA A 94 5.72 5.48 -10.25
CA ALA A 94 5.02 5.80 -11.48
C ALA A 94 3.57 6.20 -11.15
N PRO A 95 2.97 7.11 -11.95
CA PRO A 95 1.55 7.43 -11.89
C PRO A 95 0.69 6.16 -11.99
N LEU A 96 -0.53 6.27 -11.48
CA LEU A 96 -1.51 5.20 -11.59
C LEU A 96 -1.84 4.93 -13.07
N HIS A 97 -2.26 3.71 -13.39
CA HIS A 97 -2.61 3.33 -14.76
C HIS A 97 -3.63 4.30 -15.39
N GLN A 98 -4.62 4.76 -14.62
CA GLN A 98 -5.61 5.75 -15.06
C GLN A 98 -5.00 7.11 -15.39
N GLU A 99 -4.02 7.56 -14.60
CA GLU A 99 -3.32 8.83 -14.83
C GLU A 99 -2.44 8.73 -16.09
N HIS A 100 -1.83 7.57 -16.33
CA HIS A 100 -1.10 7.28 -17.56
C HIS A 100 -1.98 7.40 -18.81
N LEU A 101 -3.25 6.99 -18.75
CA LEU A 101 -4.20 7.14 -19.88
C LEU A 101 -4.40 8.61 -20.28
N GLU A 102 -4.16 9.56 -19.37
CA GLU A 102 -4.34 10.99 -19.62
C GLU A 102 -3.04 11.69 -20.08
N ILE A 103 -1.88 11.18 -19.66
CA ILE A 103 -0.59 11.87 -19.87
C ILE A 103 0.31 11.23 -20.93
N LEU A 104 0.13 9.95 -21.24
CA LEU A 104 0.96 9.26 -22.23
C LEU A 104 0.44 9.54 -23.65
N PRO A 105 1.34 9.62 -24.65
CA PRO A 105 0.94 9.60 -26.06
C PRO A 105 0.04 8.38 -26.37
N PRO A 106 -0.94 8.50 -27.28
CA PRO A 106 -1.93 7.43 -27.52
C PRO A 106 -1.39 6.06 -27.96
N HIS A 107 -0.16 6.02 -28.50
CA HIS A 107 0.55 4.81 -28.94
C HIS A 107 1.49 4.24 -27.86
N ILE A 108 1.41 4.76 -26.63
CA ILE A 108 2.21 4.34 -25.48
C ILE A 108 1.27 3.91 -24.36
N HIS A 109 1.33 2.64 -24.04
CA HIS A 109 0.47 1.98 -23.07
C HIS A 109 1.24 1.62 -21.81
N SER A 110 0.54 1.50 -20.69
CA SER A 110 1.12 0.94 -19.46
C SER A 110 0.98 -0.56 -19.44
N GLY A 111 2.08 -1.27 -19.17
CA GLY A 111 2.07 -2.70 -18.93
C GLY A 111 1.29 -3.06 -17.67
N TYR A 112 0.66 -4.23 -17.69
CA TYR A 112 -0.05 -4.82 -16.56
C TYR A 112 0.06 -6.34 -16.60
N ASP A 113 -0.17 -7.00 -15.47
CA ASP A 113 -0.09 -8.45 -15.39
C ASP A 113 -1.15 -9.11 -16.26
N GLY A 114 -0.73 -10.06 -17.10
CA GLY A 114 -1.62 -10.72 -18.06
C GLY A 114 -1.92 -9.89 -19.33
N LEU A 115 -1.19 -8.80 -19.57
CA LEU A 115 -1.30 -8.04 -20.82
C LEU A 115 -1.06 -8.94 -22.04
N GLU A 116 -1.96 -8.85 -23.01
CA GLU A 116 -1.86 -9.51 -24.31
C GLU A 116 -1.69 -8.44 -25.41
N ALA A 117 -0.70 -8.64 -26.27
CA ALA A 117 -0.50 -7.84 -27.48
C ALA A 117 -0.50 -8.76 -28.71
N ILE A 118 -1.23 -8.34 -29.75
CA ILE A 118 -1.40 -9.09 -31.00
C ILE A 118 -0.81 -8.27 -32.14
N ILE A 119 0.08 -8.89 -32.89
CA ILE A 119 0.61 -8.36 -34.15
C ILE A 119 0.07 -9.24 -35.29
N ASP A 120 -0.73 -8.66 -36.18
CA ASP A 120 -1.23 -9.34 -37.36
C ASP A 120 -1.27 -8.42 -38.59
N GLU A 121 -1.77 -8.96 -39.71
CA GLU A 121 -1.92 -8.22 -40.97
C GLU A 121 -2.81 -6.97 -40.83
N LYS A 122 -3.68 -6.90 -39.81
CA LYS A 122 -4.58 -5.77 -39.57
C LYS A 122 -3.95 -4.68 -38.70
N GLY A 123 -2.77 -4.92 -38.13
CA GLY A 123 -2.09 -3.95 -37.28
C GLY A 123 -1.61 -4.54 -35.96
N ILE A 124 -1.37 -3.64 -35.02
CA ILE A 124 -1.08 -3.99 -33.62
C ILE A 124 -2.33 -3.71 -32.80
N ARG A 125 -2.68 -4.65 -31.95
CA ARG A 125 -3.74 -4.49 -30.96
C ARG A 125 -3.19 -4.89 -29.60
N ILE A 126 -3.09 -3.92 -28.70
CA ILE A 126 -2.88 -4.17 -27.28
C ILE A 126 -4.27 -4.34 -26.69
N LYS A 127 -4.51 -5.47 -26.03
CA LYS A 127 -5.80 -5.71 -25.38
C LYS A 127 -6.03 -4.61 -24.37
N ASP A 128 -7.24 -4.05 -24.37
CA ASP A 128 -7.60 -3.03 -23.40
C ASP A 128 -7.37 -3.60 -22.00
N PHE A 129 -6.78 -2.77 -21.14
CA PHE A 129 -6.79 -3.08 -19.72
C PHE A 129 -8.25 -3.05 -19.29
N GLU A 130 -8.87 -4.22 -19.25
CA GLU A 130 -10.01 -4.43 -18.39
C GLU A 130 -9.41 -4.53 -17.00
N PRO A 131 -9.49 -3.46 -16.17
CA PRO A 131 -9.19 -3.65 -14.77
C PRO A 131 -9.94 -4.90 -14.36
N HIS A 132 -9.25 -5.84 -13.73
CA HIS A 132 -9.96 -6.69 -12.80
C HIS A 132 -10.55 -5.73 -11.79
N VAL A 133 -11.75 -5.24 -12.12
CA VAL A 133 -12.73 -4.76 -11.18
C VAL A 133 -13.12 -6.04 -10.45
N SER A 134 -12.19 -6.54 -9.61
CA SER A 134 -12.55 -6.76 -8.23
C SER A 134 -13.29 -5.47 -7.88
N ARG A 135 -14.63 -5.52 -7.98
CA ARG A 135 -15.48 -4.45 -7.50
C ARG A 135 -14.97 -4.27 -6.09
N SER A 136 -14.22 -3.19 -5.88
CA SER A 136 -13.50 -3.02 -4.63
C SER A 136 -14.55 -3.17 -3.54
N GLU A 137 -14.40 -4.19 -2.70
CA GLU A 137 -15.42 -4.55 -1.71
C GLU A 137 -15.69 -3.41 -0.73
N TYR A 138 -14.75 -2.46 -0.71
CA TYR A 138 -14.80 -1.19 -0.02
C TYR A 138 -14.24 -0.04 -0.88
N HIS A 139 -14.66 1.18 -0.57
CA HIS A 139 -14.02 2.41 -1.00
C HIS A 139 -12.77 2.68 -0.13
N TYR A 140 -11.64 3.02 -0.74
CA TYR A 140 -10.41 3.39 -0.01
C TYR A 140 -10.19 4.90 -0.07
N GLN A 141 -9.82 5.49 1.06
CA GLN A 141 -9.44 6.90 1.16
C GLN A 141 -8.23 7.09 2.08
N ASP A 142 -7.16 7.69 1.56
CA ASP A 142 -6.08 8.23 2.41
C ASP A 142 -6.43 9.67 2.81
N CYS A 143 -6.67 9.88 4.10
CA CYS A 143 -6.95 11.20 4.66
C CYS A 143 -5.68 12.01 4.96
N GLY A 144 -4.49 11.43 4.70
CA GLY A 144 -3.21 12.06 5.02
C GLY A 144 -3.08 12.35 6.52
N ARG A 145 -2.41 13.45 6.85
CA ARG A 145 -2.29 13.95 8.21
C ARG A 145 -3.51 14.78 8.58
N ILE A 146 -4.27 14.32 9.58
CA ILE A 146 -5.55 14.90 9.96
C ILE A 146 -5.71 14.93 11.48
N GLY A 147 -6.34 15.99 12.01
CA GLY A 147 -6.68 16.08 13.42
C GLY A 147 -7.62 14.95 13.85
N TYR A 148 -7.39 14.39 15.04
CA TYR A 148 -8.13 13.22 15.53
C TYR A 148 -9.65 13.43 15.54
N GLU A 149 -10.11 14.62 15.95
CA GLU A 149 -11.54 14.97 15.99
C GLU A 149 -12.19 14.98 14.60
N SER A 150 -11.50 15.50 13.58
CA SER A 150 -11.99 15.52 12.20
C SER A 150 -12.11 14.10 11.64
N ALA A 151 -11.11 13.25 11.91
CA ALA A 151 -11.17 11.84 11.52
C ALA A 151 -12.28 11.08 12.26
N LEU A 152 -12.48 11.34 13.56
CA LEU A 152 -13.56 10.74 14.34
C LEU A 152 -14.94 11.19 13.84
N THR A 153 -15.08 12.46 13.43
CA THR A 153 -16.31 12.99 12.82
C THR A 153 -16.61 12.28 11.50
N LEU A 154 -15.61 12.09 10.64
CA LEU A 154 -15.75 11.34 9.39
C LEU A 154 -16.15 9.87 9.65
N GLN A 155 -15.47 9.20 10.59
CA GLN A 155 -15.81 7.83 10.99
C GLN A 155 -17.25 7.71 11.47
N ARG A 156 -17.69 8.62 12.36
CA ARG A 156 -19.07 8.63 12.88
C ARG A 156 -20.10 8.86 11.78
N LYS A 157 -19.82 9.77 10.85
CA LYS A 157 -20.69 10.01 9.69
C LYS A 157 -20.86 8.73 8.88
N LEU A 158 -19.76 8.14 8.41
CA LEU A 158 -19.78 6.91 7.60
C LEU A 158 -20.46 5.75 8.34
N PHE A 159 -20.17 5.61 9.63
CA PHE A 159 -20.79 4.58 10.47
C PHE A 159 -22.31 4.76 10.59
N HIS A 160 -22.79 5.99 10.84
CA HIS A 160 -24.23 6.27 10.94
C HIS A 160 -24.94 6.12 9.60
N ASP A 161 -24.32 6.58 8.51
CA ASP A 161 -24.86 6.42 7.15
C ASP A 161 -25.01 4.93 6.82
N ALA A 162 -23.98 4.10 7.09
CA ALA A 162 -24.03 2.65 6.89
C ALA A 162 -25.11 1.96 7.75
N VAL A 163 -25.27 2.38 9.01
CA VAL A 163 -26.35 1.87 9.88
C VAL A 163 -27.73 2.27 9.35
N ALA A 164 -27.90 3.51 8.87
CA ALA A 164 -29.15 4.00 8.31
C ALA A 164 -29.52 3.23 7.03
N ASP A 165 -28.56 3.02 6.12
CA ASP A 165 -28.76 2.20 4.93
C ASP A 165 -29.27 0.81 5.29
N LYS A 166 -28.65 0.16 6.28
CA LYS A 166 -29.08 -1.17 6.74
C LYS A 166 -30.49 -1.18 7.32
N LEU A 167 -30.87 -0.14 8.09
CA LEU A 167 -32.23 0.01 8.62
C LEU A 167 -33.29 0.20 7.53
N GLU A 168 -32.89 0.74 6.37
CA GLU A 168 -33.72 0.94 5.19
C GLU A 168 -33.61 -0.21 4.17
N ASN A 169 -32.96 -1.33 4.53
CA ASN A 169 -32.67 -2.47 3.64
C ASN A 169 -31.87 -2.09 2.37
N ARG A 170 -31.07 -1.02 2.44
CA ARG A 170 -30.09 -0.65 1.42
C ARG A 170 -28.73 -1.28 1.77
N LYS A 171 -27.93 -1.63 0.76
CA LYS A 171 -26.59 -2.21 0.96
C LYS A 171 -25.61 -1.09 1.38
N PRO A 172 -25.04 -1.12 2.59
CA PRO A 172 -24.06 -0.12 3.01
C PRO A 172 -22.80 -0.15 2.15
N GLN A 173 -22.20 1.03 1.91
CA GLN A 173 -20.88 1.13 1.29
C GLN A 173 -19.78 0.93 2.35
N ASN A 174 -18.99 -0.14 2.21
CA ASN A 174 -17.81 -0.34 3.04
C ASN A 174 -16.76 0.72 2.70
N THR A 175 -16.09 1.28 3.70
CA THR A 175 -15.02 2.28 3.51
C THR A 175 -13.81 1.96 4.38
N LEU A 176 -12.61 1.99 3.80
CA LEU A 176 -11.33 1.92 4.50
C LEU A 176 -10.66 3.29 4.48
N LEU A 177 -10.48 3.89 5.65
CA LEU A 177 -9.74 5.14 5.81
C LEU A 177 -8.34 4.85 6.33
N PHE A 178 -7.31 5.41 5.70
CA PHE A 178 -5.99 5.55 6.33
C PHE A 178 -5.77 7.00 6.75
N CYS A 179 -5.18 7.18 7.92
CA CYS A 179 -4.86 8.48 8.49
C CYS A 179 -3.49 8.43 9.18
N GLU A 180 -2.92 9.60 9.36
CA GLU A 180 -1.87 9.92 10.32
C GLU A 180 -2.40 11.06 11.21
N HIS A 181 -2.10 11.05 12.50
CA HIS A 181 -2.65 12.03 13.44
C HIS A 181 -1.57 12.94 14.03
N GLU A 182 -2.00 14.12 14.47
CA GLU A 182 -1.25 14.87 15.48
C GLU A 182 -1.15 14.08 16.78
N PRO A 183 -0.11 14.30 17.62
CA PRO A 183 0.03 13.64 18.91
C PRO A 183 -1.26 13.66 19.74
N VAL A 184 -1.81 12.47 19.99
CA VAL A 184 -3.09 12.31 20.68
C VAL A 184 -3.09 11.04 21.52
N LEU A 185 -3.66 11.13 22.71
CA LEU A 185 -4.01 10.00 23.54
C LEU A 185 -5.50 9.75 23.45
N THR A 186 -5.89 8.47 23.34
CA THR A 186 -7.30 8.09 23.34
C THR A 186 -7.57 7.07 24.43
N LEU A 187 -8.62 7.29 25.20
CA LEU A 187 -9.10 6.38 26.24
C LEU A 187 -10.35 5.66 25.74
N GLY A 188 -10.28 4.34 25.59
CA GLY A 188 -11.38 3.51 25.11
C GLY A 188 -12.46 3.25 26.17
N LYS A 189 -13.44 2.43 25.79
CA LYS A 189 -14.61 2.10 26.63
C LYS A 189 -14.24 1.42 27.96
N HIS A 190 -13.15 0.66 27.97
CA HIS A 190 -12.64 -0.03 29.17
C HIS A 190 -11.42 0.69 29.75
N GLY A 191 -11.25 1.97 29.40
CA GLY A 191 -10.08 2.70 29.82
C GLY A 191 -10.14 3.16 31.26
N HIS A 192 -9.00 3.10 31.93
CA HIS A 192 -8.85 3.56 33.30
C HIS A 192 -7.98 4.82 33.31
N GLU A 193 -8.45 5.89 33.96
CA GLU A 193 -7.74 7.17 33.99
C GLU A 193 -6.35 7.07 34.63
N GLU A 194 -6.14 6.11 35.54
CA GLU A 194 -4.84 5.81 36.15
C GLU A 194 -3.76 5.36 35.16
N ASN A 195 -4.16 4.95 33.95
CA ASN A 195 -3.22 4.59 32.90
C ASN A 195 -2.69 5.80 32.11
N LEU A 196 -3.19 7.01 32.40
CA LEU A 196 -2.60 8.26 31.96
C LEU A 196 -1.54 8.72 32.98
N LEU A 197 -0.27 8.75 32.58
CA LEU A 197 0.84 9.14 33.46
C LEU A 197 1.13 10.65 33.43
N LEU A 198 0.28 11.43 32.76
CA LEU A 198 0.43 12.86 32.59
C LEU A 198 -0.69 13.61 33.30
N SER A 199 -0.32 14.70 33.97
CA SER A 199 -1.27 15.72 34.40
C SER A 199 -1.84 16.50 33.21
N GLU A 200 -3.01 17.13 33.39
CA GLU A 200 -3.58 18.02 32.38
C GLU A 200 -2.63 19.15 31.96
N SER A 201 -1.82 19.66 32.90
CA SER A 201 -0.80 20.68 32.60
C SER A 201 0.30 20.14 31.68
N GLU A 202 0.72 18.90 31.88
CA GLU A 202 1.76 18.28 31.04
C GLU A 202 1.24 18.00 29.64
N LEU A 203 -0.01 17.51 29.51
CA LEU A 203 -0.68 17.33 28.23
C LEU A 203 -0.68 18.63 27.41
N LYS A 204 -1.10 19.75 28.04
CA LYS A 204 -1.10 21.08 27.41
C LYS A 204 0.30 21.54 27.01
N SER A 205 1.29 21.36 27.88
CA SER A 205 2.67 21.80 27.62
C SER A 205 3.33 21.06 26.46
N ARG A 206 2.89 19.83 26.18
CA ARG A 206 3.41 18.96 25.11
C ARG A 206 2.54 18.96 23.85
N ASP A 207 1.48 19.77 23.82
CA ASP A 207 0.47 19.81 22.74
C ASP A 207 -0.14 18.43 22.42
N ILE A 208 -0.33 17.61 23.47
CA ILE A 208 -0.96 16.28 23.37
C ILE A 208 -2.43 16.42 23.76
N ARG A 209 -3.34 16.05 22.85
CA ARG A 209 -4.78 16.03 23.14
C ARG A 209 -5.20 14.70 23.76
N LEU A 210 -6.22 14.71 24.61
CA LEU A 210 -6.83 13.50 25.17
C LEU A 210 -8.30 13.40 24.71
N PHE A 211 -8.71 12.23 24.21
CA PHE A 211 -10.10 11.95 23.83
C PHE A 211 -10.63 10.69 24.53
N HIS A 212 -11.85 10.77 25.05
CA HIS A 212 -12.60 9.61 25.53
C HIS A 212 -13.50 9.11 24.41
N ILE A 213 -13.36 7.84 24.03
CA ILE A 213 -13.97 7.26 22.83
C ILE A 213 -14.56 5.87 23.07
N GLU A 214 -15.39 5.42 22.13
CA GLU A 214 -16.23 4.23 22.29
C GLU A 214 -15.57 2.93 21.78
N ARG A 215 -14.27 2.96 21.42
CA ARG A 215 -13.55 1.77 20.96
C ARG A 215 -13.32 0.78 22.09
N GLY A 216 -13.14 -0.49 21.74
CA GLY A 216 -12.58 -1.48 22.66
C GLY A 216 -11.16 -1.13 23.11
N GLY A 217 -10.75 -1.69 24.24
CA GLY A 217 -9.45 -1.44 24.87
C GLY A 217 -9.44 -0.22 25.79
N ASP A 218 -8.23 0.07 26.29
CA ASP A 218 -7.95 1.08 27.31
C ASP A 218 -7.30 2.32 26.65
N ILE A 219 -6.18 2.83 27.15
CA ILE A 219 -5.45 3.97 26.62
C ILE A 219 -4.49 3.57 25.47
N THR A 220 -4.35 4.44 24.47
CA THR A 220 -3.30 4.31 23.43
C THR A 220 -2.86 5.69 22.93
N TYR A 221 -1.70 5.73 22.28
CA TYR A 221 -1.17 6.87 21.57
C TYR A 221 -1.34 6.74 20.05
N HIS A 222 -1.61 7.87 19.40
CA HIS A 222 -1.46 8.07 17.97
C HIS A 222 -0.67 9.35 17.68
N GLY A 223 0.09 9.35 16.59
CA GLY A 223 0.86 10.53 16.18
C GLY A 223 1.63 10.29 14.89
N PRO A 224 2.53 11.22 14.53
CA PRO A 224 3.30 11.13 13.30
C PRO A 224 4.12 9.84 13.18
N GLY A 225 4.24 9.32 11.96
CA GLY A 225 4.88 8.05 11.64
C GLY A 225 4.04 6.81 11.99
N GLN A 226 2.81 6.96 12.49
CA GLN A 226 1.88 5.86 12.74
C GLN A 226 0.77 5.84 11.68
N ILE A 227 0.52 4.68 11.06
CA ILE A 227 -0.66 4.52 10.19
C ILE A 227 -1.83 4.09 11.06
N THR A 228 -2.84 4.94 11.18
CA THR A 228 -4.14 4.53 11.75
C THR A 228 -5.08 4.16 10.62
N GLY A 229 -5.64 2.95 10.67
CA GLY A 229 -6.63 2.49 9.72
C GLY A 229 -8.00 2.33 10.35
N TYR A 230 -9.02 2.85 9.69
CA TYR A 230 -10.42 2.78 10.11
C TYR A 230 -11.27 2.11 9.03
N PRO A 231 -11.47 0.78 9.10
CA PRO A 231 -12.42 0.09 8.25
C PRO A 231 -13.84 0.22 8.84
N ILE A 232 -14.69 0.98 8.14
CA ILE A 232 -16.13 1.09 8.40
C ILE A 232 -16.81 0.07 7.49
N PHE A 233 -16.86 -1.18 7.94
CA PHE A 233 -17.30 -2.33 7.17
C PHE A 233 -18.57 -2.93 7.75
N ASP A 234 -19.45 -3.41 6.88
CA ASP A 234 -20.58 -4.28 7.22
C ASP A 234 -20.12 -5.75 7.15
N LEU A 235 -19.87 -6.34 8.32
CA LEU A 235 -19.28 -7.68 8.42
C LEU A 235 -20.19 -8.78 7.83
N GLU A 236 -21.50 -8.55 7.73
CA GLU A 236 -22.42 -9.48 7.08
C GLU A 236 -22.16 -9.58 5.57
N GLN A 237 -21.69 -8.51 4.92
CA GLN A 237 -21.34 -8.55 3.50
C GLN A 237 -20.14 -9.46 3.21
N TYR A 238 -19.29 -9.66 4.22
CA TYR A 238 -18.13 -10.54 4.17
C TYR A 238 -18.40 -11.91 4.80
N GLY A 239 -19.62 -12.17 5.31
CA GLY A 239 -19.97 -13.44 5.95
C GLY A 239 -19.21 -13.77 7.24
N ILE A 240 -18.60 -12.77 7.90
CA ILE A 240 -17.75 -12.98 9.09
C ILE A 240 -18.33 -12.32 10.35
N GLY A 241 -17.96 -12.87 11.51
CA GLY A 241 -18.23 -12.26 12.81
C GLY A 241 -17.12 -11.30 13.27
N LEU A 242 -17.38 -10.55 14.34
CA LEU A 242 -16.42 -9.57 14.91
C LEU A 242 -15.07 -10.17 15.26
N ARG A 243 -15.04 -11.39 15.80
CA ARG A 243 -13.78 -12.08 16.15
C ARG A 243 -12.94 -12.37 14.90
N SER A 244 -13.54 -12.98 13.88
CA SER A 244 -12.87 -13.27 12.61
C SER A 244 -12.43 -11.99 11.90
N TYR A 245 -13.18 -10.89 12.03
CA TYR A 245 -12.76 -9.58 11.54
C TYR A 245 -11.51 -9.06 12.26
N ILE A 246 -11.43 -9.15 13.59
CA ILE A 246 -10.22 -8.77 14.34
C ILE A 246 -9.04 -9.65 13.91
N GLU A 247 -9.24 -10.96 13.82
CA GLU A 247 -8.22 -11.90 13.33
C GLU A 247 -7.79 -11.56 11.90
N MET A 248 -8.70 -11.09 11.04
CA MET A 248 -8.40 -10.63 9.68
C MET A 248 -7.57 -9.33 9.67
N LEU A 249 -7.89 -8.36 10.52
CA LEU A 249 -7.06 -7.15 10.68
C LEU A 249 -5.64 -7.52 11.15
N GLU A 250 -5.53 -8.43 12.12
CA GLU A 250 -4.24 -8.95 12.57
C GLU A 250 -3.50 -9.63 11.42
N GLN A 251 -4.19 -10.43 10.60
CA GLN A 251 -3.57 -11.10 9.45
C GLN A 251 -3.06 -10.10 8.42
N CYS A 252 -3.81 -9.04 8.12
CA CYS A 252 -3.36 -7.99 7.20
C CYS A 252 -2.07 -7.32 7.68
N ILE A 253 -1.95 -7.10 8.99
CA ILE A 253 -0.73 -6.52 9.56
C ILE A 253 0.42 -7.53 9.55
N ILE A 254 0.17 -8.80 9.90
CA ILE A 254 1.18 -9.87 9.86
C ILE A 254 1.74 -10.02 8.44
N ASP A 255 0.85 -10.07 7.44
CA ASP A 255 1.21 -10.20 6.04
C ASP A 255 2.01 -9.00 5.53
N LEU A 256 1.63 -7.77 5.93
CA LEU A 256 2.39 -6.57 5.59
C LEU A 256 3.81 -6.67 6.14
N ILE A 257 3.96 -6.91 7.45
CA ILE A 257 5.29 -6.85 8.08
C ILE A 257 6.19 -8.01 7.66
N ALA A 258 5.63 -9.11 7.16
CA ALA A 258 6.39 -10.19 6.52
C ALA A 258 7.14 -9.72 5.26
N ILE A 259 6.63 -8.73 4.51
CA ILE A 259 7.32 -8.10 3.37
C ILE A 259 8.63 -7.43 3.83
N PHE A 260 8.67 -6.98 5.08
CA PHE A 260 9.83 -6.36 5.72
C PHE A 260 10.74 -7.39 6.42
N GLY A 261 10.45 -8.69 6.30
CA GLY A 261 11.20 -9.76 6.96
C GLY A 261 10.91 -9.89 8.46
N LEU A 262 9.84 -9.26 8.96
CA LEU A 262 9.44 -9.34 10.36
C LEU A 262 8.41 -10.46 10.55
N LYS A 263 8.54 -11.22 11.64
CA LYS A 263 7.60 -12.28 11.99
C LYS A 263 6.56 -11.75 12.99
N GLY A 264 5.40 -11.35 12.48
CA GLY A 264 4.25 -10.93 13.29
C GLY A 264 3.42 -12.11 13.81
N GLU A 265 2.97 -12.02 15.04
CA GLU A 265 2.19 -13.07 15.71
C GLU A 265 1.04 -12.46 16.53
N ARG A 266 0.01 -13.28 16.80
CA ARG A 266 -1.08 -12.95 17.71
C ARG A 266 -0.67 -13.33 19.13
N SER A 267 -1.07 -12.54 20.13
CA SER A 267 -0.88 -12.89 21.54
C SER A 267 -2.21 -13.35 22.13
N ALA A 268 -2.24 -14.52 22.76
CA ALA A 268 -3.42 -14.98 23.48
C ALA A 268 -3.88 -13.93 24.51
N GLY A 269 -5.17 -13.59 24.48
CA GLY A 269 -5.78 -12.62 25.39
C GLY A 269 -5.44 -11.15 25.13
N ALA A 270 -4.66 -10.80 24.10
CA ALA A 270 -4.24 -9.43 23.86
C ALA A 270 -4.29 -9.07 22.37
N SER A 271 -5.27 -8.23 21.99
CA SER A 271 -5.49 -7.82 20.60
C SER A 271 -4.31 -7.01 20.03
N GLY A 272 -4.12 -7.16 18.72
CA GLY A 272 -3.06 -6.52 17.97
C GLY A 272 -1.99 -7.50 17.53
N VAL A 273 -0.99 -6.96 16.84
CA VAL A 273 0.13 -7.76 16.32
C VAL A 273 1.38 -7.52 17.15
N TRP A 274 2.05 -8.62 17.48
CA TRP A 274 3.17 -8.69 18.39
C TRP A 274 4.36 -9.35 17.73
N LEU A 275 5.55 -8.99 18.17
CA LEU A 275 6.78 -9.73 17.87
C LEU A 275 7.22 -10.48 19.12
N ASP A 276 7.68 -11.72 18.94
CA ASP A 276 8.17 -12.59 20.00
C ASP A 276 7.20 -12.70 21.21
N PRO A 277 5.88 -12.96 21.02
CA PRO A 277 4.91 -12.96 22.13
C PRO A 277 5.15 -14.06 23.17
N ASP A 278 5.77 -15.17 22.77
CA ASP A 278 6.06 -16.31 23.65
C ASP A 278 7.47 -16.27 24.25
N ILE A 279 8.23 -15.19 24.03
CA ILE A 279 9.60 -15.02 24.54
C ILE A 279 9.62 -13.92 25.62
N PRO A 280 9.70 -14.29 26.92
CA PRO A 280 9.75 -13.33 28.02
C PRO A 280 10.83 -12.26 27.83
N GLY A 281 10.46 -11.00 28.06
CA GLY A 281 11.36 -9.84 27.91
C GLY A 281 11.64 -9.39 26.47
N ARG A 282 11.14 -10.12 25.46
CA ARG A 282 11.24 -9.72 24.04
C ARG A 282 9.90 -9.36 23.41
N THR A 283 8.79 -9.68 24.08
CA THR A 283 7.44 -9.36 23.63
C THR A 283 7.24 -7.88 23.42
N ARG A 284 6.84 -7.49 22.22
CA ARG A 284 6.59 -6.09 21.86
C ARG A 284 5.50 -5.94 20.81
N LYS A 285 4.58 -5.01 21.03
CA LYS A 285 3.47 -4.73 20.11
C LYS A 285 3.92 -3.83 18.97
N ILE A 286 3.63 -4.21 17.73
CA ILE A 286 3.90 -3.37 16.54
C ILE A 286 2.63 -2.68 16.03
N CYS A 287 1.45 -3.27 16.29
CA CYS A 287 0.17 -2.69 15.90
C CYS A 287 -0.90 -2.89 16.97
N ALA A 288 -1.56 -1.81 17.39
CA ALA A 288 -2.73 -1.87 18.25
C ALA A 288 -3.99 -2.09 17.41
N ILE A 289 -4.95 -2.85 17.94
CA ILE A 289 -6.27 -3.05 17.32
C ILE A 289 -7.35 -2.85 18.38
N GLY A 290 -8.24 -1.91 18.10
CA GLY A 290 -9.36 -1.52 18.95
C GLY A 290 -10.53 -1.09 18.10
N VAL A 291 -11.57 -1.92 18.08
CA VAL A 291 -12.74 -1.76 17.20
C VAL A 291 -14.01 -1.55 18.03
N LYS A 292 -14.96 -0.82 17.47
CA LYS A 292 -16.37 -0.80 17.91
C LYS A 292 -17.18 -1.51 16.82
N SER A 293 -18.20 -2.27 17.23
CA SER A 293 -19.20 -2.76 16.29
C SER A 293 -20.61 -2.62 16.86
N SER A 294 -21.57 -2.29 15.99
CA SER A 294 -23.00 -2.36 16.27
C SER A 294 -23.74 -2.65 14.97
N ARG A 295 -24.75 -3.54 15.04
CA ARG A 295 -25.48 -4.05 13.87
C ARG A 295 -24.56 -4.60 12.77
N HIS A 296 -23.44 -5.22 13.15
CA HIS A 296 -22.39 -5.71 12.24
C HIS A 296 -21.64 -4.65 11.44
N ILE A 297 -21.90 -3.36 11.66
CA ILE A 297 -21.07 -2.27 11.12
C ILE A 297 -19.90 -2.03 12.08
N THR A 298 -18.69 -1.82 11.57
CA THR A 298 -17.48 -1.53 12.36
C THR A 298 -17.11 -0.05 12.36
N MET A 299 -16.40 0.40 13.39
CA MET A 299 -15.78 1.72 13.50
C MET A 299 -14.48 1.60 14.32
N HIS A 300 -13.62 2.61 14.25
CA HIS A 300 -12.22 2.51 14.68
C HIS A 300 -11.48 1.43 13.88
N GLY A 301 -10.48 0.76 14.44
CA GLY A 301 -9.67 -0.15 13.66
C GLY A 301 -8.32 -0.43 14.29
N PHE A 302 -7.26 -0.07 13.59
CA PHE A 302 -5.89 -0.41 13.97
C PHE A 302 -4.95 0.79 13.92
N ALA A 303 -3.81 0.67 14.59
CA ALA A 303 -2.75 1.67 14.63
C ALA A 303 -1.39 0.98 14.53
N LEU A 304 -0.81 0.99 13.33
CA LEU A 304 0.47 0.37 12.99
C LEU A 304 1.61 1.36 13.19
N ASN A 305 2.59 0.99 14.00
CA ASN A 305 3.77 1.79 14.20
C ASN A 305 4.77 1.60 13.04
N VAL A 306 4.93 2.62 12.19
CA VAL A 306 5.86 2.56 11.05
C VAL A 306 7.17 3.29 11.39
N ASN A 307 7.10 4.62 11.44
CA ASN A 307 8.18 5.52 11.85
C ASN A 307 7.86 6.21 13.19
N THR A 308 6.88 5.68 13.94
CA THR A 308 6.32 6.29 15.13
C THR A 308 7.37 6.58 16.19
N ASP A 309 7.33 7.78 16.77
CA ASP A 309 8.06 8.08 17.98
C ASP A 309 7.45 7.28 19.16
N LEU A 310 8.18 6.25 19.58
CA LEU A 310 7.73 5.33 20.61
C LEU A 310 7.86 5.90 22.03
N ASP A 311 8.54 7.03 22.22
CA ASP A 311 8.70 7.64 23.54
C ASP A 311 7.36 8.16 24.10
N TYR A 312 6.40 8.47 23.23
CA TYR A 312 5.04 8.81 23.66
C TYR A 312 4.32 7.66 24.36
N PHE A 313 4.64 6.40 24.05
CA PHE A 313 4.06 5.26 24.78
C PHE A 313 4.58 5.15 26.22
N LYS A 314 5.69 5.81 26.57
CA LYS A 314 6.18 5.89 27.97
C LYS A 314 5.33 6.84 28.83
N LEU A 315 4.44 7.60 28.21
CA LEU A 315 3.55 8.56 28.88
C LEU A 315 2.22 7.93 29.31
N ILE A 316 2.03 6.64 29.01
CA ILE A 316 0.83 5.87 29.30
C ILE A 316 1.19 4.47 29.79
N ASN A 317 0.27 3.81 30.49
CA ASN A 317 0.34 2.38 30.80
C ASN A 317 -0.60 1.59 29.89
N PRO A 318 -0.17 1.16 28.69
CA PRO A 318 -1.06 0.45 27.78
C PRO A 318 -1.37 -0.95 28.31
N CYS A 319 -2.62 -1.16 28.75
CA CYS A 319 -3.17 -2.48 29.13
C CYS A 319 -2.45 -3.20 30.29
N GLY A 320 -1.96 -2.50 31.34
CA GLY A 320 -1.54 -3.16 32.60
C GLY A 320 -0.40 -4.21 32.52
N PHE A 321 0.24 -4.36 31.36
CA PHE A 321 1.36 -5.28 31.15
C PHE A 321 2.67 -4.53 31.34
N SER A 322 3.34 -4.73 32.48
CA SER A 322 4.65 -4.14 32.75
C SER A 322 5.80 -4.87 32.04
N ASP A 323 5.54 -6.05 31.47
CA ASP A 323 6.51 -6.96 30.86
C ASP A 323 6.53 -6.91 29.32
N ARG A 324 5.71 -6.05 28.70
CA ARG A 324 5.56 -5.98 27.24
C ARG A 324 5.90 -4.59 26.70
N GLY A 325 6.71 -4.54 25.65
CA GLY A 325 7.09 -3.30 24.99
C GLY A 325 6.19 -2.90 23.81
N VAL A 326 6.54 -1.78 23.18
CA VAL A 326 6.06 -1.38 21.85
C VAL A 326 7.25 -1.25 20.90
N THR A 327 7.02 -1.51 19.62
CA THR A 327 8.01 -1.35 18.55
C THR A 327 7.38 -0.72 17.31
N SER A 328 8.21 -0.44 16.30
CA SER A 328 7.83 0.07 14.99
C SER A 328 8.63 -0.65 13.89
N ILE A 329 8.16 -0.61 12.64
CA ILE A 329 8.93 -1.17 11.51
C ILE A 329 10.31 -0.51 11.44
N SER A 330 10.39 0.81 11.60
CA SER A 330 11.66 1.54 11.55
C SER A 330 12.65 1.13 12.64
N ARG A 331 12.16 0.86 13.85
CA ARG A 331 12.98 0.41 14.98
C ARG A 331 13.54 -0.98 14.75
N GLU A 332 12.71 -1.90 14.25
CA GLU A 332 13.15 -3.28 13.98
C GLU A 332 14.15 -3.35 12.81
N LEU A 333 14.05 -2.44 11.84
CA LEU A 333 14.95 -2.40 10.67
C LEU A 333 16.13 -1.43 10.82
N GLY A 334 16.17 -0.64 11.90
CA GLY A 334 17.23 0.34 12.14
C GLY A 334 17.27 1.51 11.15
N ARG A 335 16.18 1.77 10.41
CA ARG A 335 16.08 2.86 9.43
C ARG A 335 14.64 3.32 9.22
N GLU A 336 14.46 4.57 8.84
CA GLU A 336 13.15 5.11 8.47
C GLU A 336 12.58 4.40 7.22
N GLN A 337 11.27 4.19 7.20
CA GLN A 337 10.55 3.59 6.07
C GLN A 337 9.85 4.66 5.23
N ASP A 338 9.68 4.38 3.93
CA ASP A 338 8.83 5.21 3.08
C ASP A 338 7.36 5.02 3.48
N PHE A 339 6.80 6.04 4.14
CA PHE A 339 5.46 5.97 4.73
C PHE A 339 4.36 5.78 3.67
N ILE A 340 4.54 6.35 2.47
CA ILE A 340 3.57 6.22 1.38
C ILE A 340 3.60 4.79 0.83
N LEU A 341 4.80 4.24 0.62
CA LEU A 341 4.95 2.85 0.18
C LEU A 341 4.32 1.87 1.18
N VAL A 342 4.54 2.08 2.49
CA VAL A 342 3.95 1.21 3.52
C VAL A 342 2.42 1.28 3.49
N LYS A 343 1.81 2.47 3.29
CA LYS A 343 0.35 2.59 3.10
C LYS A 343 -0.13 1.85 1.87
N GLN A 344 0.53 2.00 0.72
CA GLN A 344 0.15 1.32 -0.52
C GLN A 344 0.24 -0.21 -0.38
N GLN A 345 1.31 -0.72 0.23
CA GLN A 345 1.48 -2.15 0.49
C GLN A 345 0.42 -2.66 1.46
N LEU A 346 0.09 -1.90 2.50
CA LEU A 346 -0.96 -2.27 3.45
C LEU A 346 -2.32 -2.33 2.77
N GLU A 347 -2.66 -1.34 1.95
CA GLU A 347 -3.90 -1.30 1.17
C GLU A 347 -4.03 -2.51 0.24
N ALA A 348 -2.94 -2.87 -0.46
CA ALA A 348 -2.90 -4.06 -1.31
C ALA A 348 -3.10 -5.36 -0.51
N VAL A 349 -2.53 -5.46 0.70
CA VAL A 349 -2.76 -6.59 1.60
C VAL A 349 -4.22 -6.66 2.06
N PHE A 350 -4.85 -5.52 2.37
CA PHE A 350 -6.28 -5.47 2.70
C PHE A 350 -7.13 -5.96 1.52
N ARG A 351 -6.86 -5.51 0.29
CA ARG A 351 -7.58 -5.98 -0.91
C ARG A 351 -7.47 -7.48 -1.09
N ARG A 352 -6.25 -8.03 -0.93
CA ARG A 352 -6.01 -9.46 -1.07
C ARG A 352 -6.77 -10.27 -0.01
N ASN A 353 -6.73 -9.83 1.25
CA ASN A 353 -7.23 -10.61 2.36
C ASN A 353 -8.76 -10.52 2.50
N PHE A 354 -9.35 -9.35 2.24
CA PHE A 354 -10.80 -9.19 2.23
C PHE A 354 -11.41 -9.71 0.92
N GLY A 355 -10.79 -9.47 -0.24
CA GLY A 355 -11.28 -9.96 -1.53
C GLY A 355 -11.16 -11.47 -1.76
N ALA A 356 -10.60 -12.21 -0.79
CA ALA A 356 -10.55 -13.67 -0.78
C ALA A 356 -11.65 -14.31 0.09
N LEU A 357 -12.46 -13.50 0.80
CA LEU A 357 -13.66 -13.93 1.53
C LEU A 357 -14.83 -14.10 0.56
#